data_AF-A0A1R3TMJ8-F1
#
_entry.id   AF-A0A1R3TMJ8-F1
#
_cell.length_a   1.000
_cell.length_b   1.000
_cell.length_c   1.000
_cell.angle_alpha   90.00
_cell.angle_beta   90.00
_cell.angle_gamma   90.00
#
_symmetry.space_group_name_H-M   'P 1'
#
loop_
_entity.id
_entity.type
_entity.pdbx_description
1 polymer ?
#
loop_
_entity_poly.entity_id
_entity_poly.type
_entity_poly.pdbx_seq_one_letter_code
_entity_poly.pdbx_strand_id
1 'polypeptide(L)'
;MVPVSNDTLLRVVRRRGTPRFVPPTVIGIDDWAWRRNQRYGTIICDLERRKTIALLPDREPATAQAWLSDQQQITIVARDRGGAYALAAAKALPDATQVADRWHLMENASRAFIDAVRKSMRQIRTAIGSATINPDLLTAAERI
;
A
#
# COMPACT_ATOMS: atom_id res chain seq x y z
N MET A 1 15.32 34.80 11.72
CA MET A 1 15.55 33.60 10.88
C MET A 1 15.94 34.09 9.49
N VAL A 2 17.11 33.71 8.97
CA VAL A 2 17.58 34.20 7.65
C VAL A 2 16.81 33.48 6.54
N PRO A 3 16.25 34.18 5.54
CA PRO A 3 15.57 33.53 4.42
C PRO A 3 16.57 32.70 3.60
N VAL A 4 16.20 31.47 3.26
CA VAL A 4 17.03 30.51 2.53
C VAL A 4 16.32 30.14 1.23
N SER A 5 17.02 30.13 0.09
CA SER A 5 16.43 29.73 -1.19
C SER A 5 16.20 28.21 -1.28
N ASN A 6 15.23 27.80 -2.10
CA ASN A 6 14.96 26.38 -2.39
C ASN A 6 16.22 25.63 -2.86
N ASP A 7 17.04 26.27 -3.70
CA ASP A 7 18.30 25.68 -4.18
C ASP A 7 19.30 25.44 -3.07
N THR A 8 19.35 26.35 -2.09
CA THR A 8 20.23 26.19 -0.94
C THR A 8 19.74 25.07 -0.03
N LEU A 9 18.42 24.94 0.17
CA LEU A 9 17.82 23.81 0.88
C LEU A 9 18.16 22.47 0.20
N LEU A 10 17.93 22.36 -1.11
CA LEU A 10 18.22 21.15 -1.89
C LEU A 10 19.71 20.80 -1.86
N ARG A 11 20.58 21.80 -1.95
CA ARG A 11 22.04 21.60 -1.87
C ARG A 11 22.45 21.07 -0.50
N VAL A 12 21.86 21.57 0.58
CA VAL A 12 22.12 21.07 1.95
C VAL A 12 21.66 19.64 2.10
N VAL A 13 20.45 19.31 1.60
CA VAL A 13 19.94 17.93 1.61
C VAL A 13 20.85 17.00 0.83
N ARG A 14 21.25 17.37 -0.39
CA ARG A 14 22.16 16.57 -1.25
C ARG A 14 23.57 16.43 -0.66
N ARG A 15 24.05 17.41 0.11
CA ARG A 15 25.37 17.37 0.77
C ARG A 15 25.40 16.47 2.00
N ARG A 16 24.26 16.25 2.65
CA ARG A 16 24.18 15.25 3.71
C ARG A 16 24.24 13.88 3.03
N GLY A 17 25.36 13.18 3.24
CA GLY A 17 25.50 11.80 2.80
C GLY A 17 24.35 10.95 3.35
N THR A 18 23.93 9.94 2.59
CA THR A 18 22.93 8.99 3.04
C THR A 18 23.54 8.18 4.20
N PRO A 19 22.86 8.07 5.36
CA PRO A 19 23.30 7.17 6.42
C PRO A 19 23.55 5.77 5.87
N ARG A 20 24.50 5.04 6.47
CA ARG A 20 24.79 3.67 6.04
C ARG A 20 23.51 2.85 6.07
N PHE A 21 23.16 2.31 4.91
CA PHE A 21 22.01 1.44 4.75
C PHE A 21 22.27 0.14 5.50
N VAL A 22 21.42 -0.15 6.49
CA VAL A 22 21.42 -1.47 7.14
C VAL A 22 20.41 -2.31 6.36
N PRO A 23 20.83 -3.42 5.73
CA PRO A 23 19.91 -4.28 5.00
C PRO A 23 18.75 -4.75 5.90
N PRO A 24 17.48 -4.54 5.50
CA PRO A 24 16.33 -4.94 6.31
C PRO A 24 16.05 -6.44 6.17
N THR A 25 15.40 -7.02 7.18
CA THR A 25 14.88 -8.40 7.13
C THR A 25 13.37 -8.42 6.83
N VAL A 26 12.66 -7.33 7.15
CA VAL A 26 11.22 -7.16 6.97
C VAL A 26 10.94 -5.97 6.06
N ILE A 27 10.31 -6.23 4.92
CA ILE A 27 9.97 -5.18 3.96
C ILE A 27 8.47 -5.13 3.64
N GLY A 28 8.03 -3.95 3.19
CA GLY A 28 6.75 -3.72 2.55
C GLY A 28 6.97 -3.44 1.07
N ILE A 29 6.14 -4.01 0.20
CA ILE A 29 6.13 -3.76 -1.24
C ILE A 29 4.72 -3.35 -1.70
N ASP A 30 4.63 -2.26 -2.44
CA ASP A 30 3.36 -1.71 -2.95
C ASP A 30 3.59 -0.83 -4.19
N ASP A 31 2.51 -0.34 -4.80
CA ASP A 31 2.54 0.59 -5.92
C ASP A 31 2.87 2.03 -5.46
N TRP A 32 3.75 2.68 -6.23
CA TRP A 32 4.09 4.09 -6.07
C TRP A 32 3.55 4.92 -7.23
N ALA A 33 2.75 5.94 -6.95
CA ALA A 33 2.33 6.87 -7.99
C ALA A 33 3.33 8.04 -8.14
N TRP A 34 4.16 8.03 -9.18
CA TRP A 34 4.98 9.19 -9.57
C TRP A 34 4.09 10.38 -9.95
N ARG A 35 3.03 10.07 -10.70
CA ARG A 35 1.92 10.96 -11.00
C ARG A 35 0.66 10.13 -11.03
N ARG A 36 -0.25 10.43 -10.09
CA ARG A 36 -1.52 9.70 -9.93
C ARG A 36 -2.23 9.59 -11.27
N ASN A 37 -2.71 8.38 -11.60
CA ASN A 37 -3.38 8.03 -12.84
C ASN A 37 -2.54 8.17 -14.12
N GLN A 38 -1.21 8.24 -14.03
CA GLN A 38 -0.35 8.31 -15.22
C GLN A 38 0.83 7.37 -15.16
N ARG A 39 1.65 7.48 -14.12
CA ARG A 39 2.90 6.73 -14.02
C ARG A 39 3.03 6.14 -12.63
N TYR A 40 3.11 4.82 -12.60
CA TYR A 40 3.28 4.02 -11.40
C TYR A 40 4.64 3.33 -11.42
N GLY A 41 5.22 3.18 -10.24
CA GLY A 41 6.41 2.40 -9.93
C GLY A 41 6.10 1.45 -8.77
N THR A 42 7.13 0.83 -8.23
CA THR A 42 7.04 0.03 -7.00
C THR A 42 7.75 0.79 -5.88
N ILE A 43 7.12 0.89 -4.71
CA ILE A 43 7.78 1.35 -3.48
C ILE A 43 8.18 0.16 -2.63
N ILE A 44 9.38 0.24 -2.05
CA ILE A 44 9.87 -0.72 -1.07
C ILE A 44 10.21 0.02 0.21
N CYS A 45 9.65 -0.46 1.31
CA CYS A 45 9.82 0.12 2.63
C CYS A 45 10.47 -0.90 3.57
N ASP A 46 11.48 -0.47 4.32
CA ASP A 46 11.91 -1.16 5.54
C ASP A 46 10.82 -0.94 6.61
N LEU A 47 10.17 -2.02 7.02
CA LEU A 47 9.07 -1.96 7.99
C LEU A 47 9.55 -1.91 9.43
N GLU A 48 10.78 -2.37 9.71
CA GLU A 48 11.39 -2.27 11.03
C GLU A 48 11.70 -0.80 11.37
N ARG A 49 12.22 -0.06 10.39
CA ARG A 49 12.64 1.34 10.54
C ARG A 49 11.61 2.34 10.03
N ARG A 50 10.54 1.86 9.41
CA ARG A 50 9.46 2.67 8.80
C ARG A 50 9.99 3.67 7.80
N LYS A 51 10.86 3.21 6.90
CA LYS A 51 11.53 4.06 5.90
C LYS A 51 11.39 3.49 4.50
N THR A 52 11.20 4.36 3.53
CA THR A 52 11.36 3.99 2.11
C THR A 52 12.83 3.73 1.83
N ILE A 53 13.10 2.61 1.16
CA ILE A 53 14.45 2.14 0.85
C ILE A 53 14.71 2.00 -0.64
N ALA A 54 13.66 1.81 -1.44
CA ALA A 54 13.77 1.83 -2.90
C ALA A 54 12.48 2.33 -3.54
N LEU A 55 12.64 2.95 -4.71
CA LEU A 55 11.57 3.27 -5.65
C LEU A 55 11.98 2.68 -7.01
N LEU A 56 11.27 1.66 -7.46
CA LEU A 56 11.52 1.02 -8.75
C LEU A 56 10.82 1.79 -9.88
N PRO A 57 11.33 1.72 -11.12
CA PRO A 57 10.87 2.57 -12.21
C PRO A 57 9.45 2.28 -12.69
N ASP A 58 8.96 1.06 -12.45
CA ASP A 58 7.67 0.54 -12.91
C ASP A 58 7.06 -0.44 -11.87
N ARG A 59 5.88 -0.97 -12.19
CA ARG A 59 5.13 -1.97 -11.41
C ARG A 59 5.26 -3.38 -11.98
N GLU A 60 6.23 -3.61 -12.87
CA GLU A 60 6.35 -4.89 -13.55
C GLU A 60 6.85 -5.97 -12.57
N PRO A 61 6.23 -7.15 -12.53
CA PRO A 61 6.65 -8.23 -11.65
C PRO A 61 8.12 -8.62 -11.86
N ALA A 62 8.62 -8.52 -13.10
CA ALA A 62 10.01 -8.82 -13.44
C ALA A 62 10.98 -7.84 -12.78
N THR A 63 10.66 -6.54 -12.75
CA THR A 63 11.48 -5.50 -12.11
C THR A 63 11.53 -5.71 -10.61
N ALA A 64 10.39 -6.00 -9.98
CA ALA A 64 10.33 -6.31 -8.55
C ALA A 64 11.10 -7.60 -8.22
N GLN A 65 10.93 -8.67 -9.02
CA GLN A 65 11.65 -9.93 -8.84
C GLN A 65 13.15 -9.72 -8.93
N ALA A 66 13.63 -9.01 -9.96
CA ALA A 66 15.06 -8.75 -10.13
C ALA A 66 15.66 -8.03 -8.91
N TRP A 67 14.96 -7.02 -8.38
CA TRP A 67 15.41 -6.33 -7.17
C TRP A 67 15.42 -7.26 -5.96
N LEU A 68 14.38 -8.07 -5.77
CA LEU A 68 14.25 -8.98 -4.62
C LEU A 68 15.30 -10.10 -4.65
N SER A 69 15.71 -10.57 -5.83
CA SER A 69 16.70 -11.64 -5.98
C SER A 69 18.05 -11.28 -5.34
N ASP A 70 18.39 -9.99 -5.30
CA ASP A 70 19.62 -9.49 -4.68
C ASP A 70 19.50 -9.29 -3.15
N GLN A 71 18.35 -9.64 -2.56
CA GLN A 71 18.01 -9.32 -1.16
C GLN A 71 17.72 -10.56 -0.32
N GLN A 72 18.61 -11.55 -0.37
CA GLN A 72 18.44 -12.85 0.29
C GLN A 72 18.33 -12.78 1.83
N GLN A 73 18.72 -11.65 2.44
CA GLN A 73 18.54 -11.41 3.87
C GLN A 73 17.08 -11.13 4.28
N ILE A 74 16.19 -10.88 3.32
CA ILE A 74 14.78 -10.60 3.59
C ILE A 74 14.05 -11.90 3.92
N THR A 75 13.41 -11.95 5.07
CA THR A 75 12.67 -13.12 5.56
C THR A 75 11.17 -12.89 5.59
N ILE A 76 10.72 -11.63 5.55
CA ILE A 76 9.29 -11.27 5.56
C ILE A 76 9.02 -10.19 4.51
N VAL A 77 8.01 -10.45 3.67
CA VAL A 77 7.51 -9.52 2.67
C VAL A 77 6.04 -9.23 2.96
N ALA A 78 5.75 -8.05 3.51
CA ALA A 78 4.39 -7.55 3.56
C ALA A 78 4.02 -6.94 2.20
N ARG A 79 2.87 -7.32 1.67
CA ARG A 79 2.42 -6.86 0.35
C ARG A 79 0.92 -6.63 0.33
N ASP A 80 0.49 -5.90 -0.68
CA ASP A 80 -0.91 -5.87 -1.07
C ASP A 80 -1.42 -7.27 -1.46
N ARG A 81 -2.71 -7.38 -1.79
CA ARG A 81 -3.32 -8.67 -2.19
C ARG A 81 -3.17 -8.98 -3.68
N GLY A 82 -2.43 -8.17 -4.43
CA GLY A 82 -2.16 -8.38 -5.85
C GLY A 82 -1.32 -9.63 -6.12
N GLY A 83 -1.63 -10.33 -7.22
CA GLY A 83 -0.91 -11.55 -7.61
C GLY A 83 0.51 -11.28 -8.15
N ALA A 84 0.73 -10.10 -8.73
CA ALA A 84 2.00 -9.71 -9.35
C ALA A 84 3.17 -9.77 -8.37
N TYR A 85 3.10 -9.03 -7.26
CA TYR A 85 4.14 -9.02 -6.24
C TYR A 85 4.24 -10.35 -5.49
N ALA A 86 3.13 -11.07 -5.32
CA ALA A 86 3.15 -12.40 -4.72
C ALA A 86 4.02 -13.39 -5.51
N LEU A 87 3.87 -13.39 -6.84
CA LEU A 87 4.65 -14.24 -7.73
C LEU A 87 6.12 -13.81 -7.78
N ALA A 88 6.38 -12.49 -7.83
CA ALA A 88 7.74 -11.96 -7.82
C ALA A 88 8.49 -12.35 -6.53
N ALA A 89 7.85 -12.17 -5.37
CA ALA A 89 8.40 -12.54 -4.07
C ALA A 89 8.62 -14.06 -3.96
N ALA A 90 7.66 -14.88 -4.36
CA ALA A 90 7.80 -16.34 -4.32
C ALA A 90 8.94 -16.87 -5.19
N LYS A 91 9.23 -16.21 -6.32
CA LYS A 91 10.33 -16.59 -7.22
C LYS A 91 11.70 -16.11 -6.72
N ALA A 92 11.77 -14.90 -6.19
CA ALA A 92 13.03 -14.29 -5.78
C ALA A 92 13.48 -14.71 -4.37
N LEU A 93 12.52 -14.92 -3.47
CA LEU A 93 12.71 -15.20 -2.05
C LEU A 93 11.78 -16.37 -1.63
N PRO A 94 12.07 -17.61 -2.07
CA PRO A 94 11.19 -18.76 -1.86
C PRO A 94 10.93 -19.08 -0.38
N ASP A 95 11.89 -18.78 0.49
CA ASP A 95 11.80 -19.03 1.94
C ASP A 95 11.21 -17.85 2.72
N ALA A 96 10.97 -16.70 2.07
CA ALA A 96 10.41 -15.53 2.74
C ALA A 96 8.91 -15.71 2.99
N THR A 97 8.50 -15.37 4.22
CA THR A 97 7.08 -15.36 4.59
C THR A 97 6.38 -14.17 3.96
N GLN A 98 5.37 -14.43 3.13
CA GLN A 98 4.52 -13.37 2.59
C GLN A 98 3.37 -13.07 3.55
N VAL A 99 3.23 -11.80 3.91
CA VAL A 99 2.20 -11.31 4.83
C VAL A 99 1.28 -10.35 4.08
N ALA A 100 -0.03 -10.50 4.26
CA ALA A 100 -0.98 -9.54 3.72
C ALA A 100 -0.90 -8.24 4.53
N ASP A 101 -0.76 -7.11 3.84
CA ASP A 101 -0.76 -5.80 4.46
C ASP A 101 -2.08 -5.52 5.20
N ARG A 102 -1.96 -4.93 6.39
CA ARG A 102 -3.07 -4.68 7.30
C ARG A 102 -4.06 -3.66 6.74
N TRP A 103 -3.59 -2.61 6.09
CA TRP A 103 -4.48 -1.59 5.54
C TRP A 103 -5.36 -2.19 4.47
N HIS A 104 -4.79 -2.97 3.53
CA HIS A 104 -5.57 -3.66 2.50
C HIS A 104 -6.57 -4.67 3.07
N LEU A 105 -6.22 -5.38 4.16
CA LEU A 105 -7.16 -6.27 4.83
C LEU A 105 -8.36 -5.52 5.41
N MET A 106 -8.11 -4.40 6.10
CA MET A 106 -9.17 -3.58 6.70
C MET A 106 -10.04 -2.91 5.64
N GLU A 107 -9.44 -2.38 4.58
CA GLU A 107 -10.15 -1.76 3.47
C GLU A 107 -11.06 -2.77 2.75
N ASN A 108 -10.53 -3.96 2.45
CA ASN A 108 -11.32 -5.00 1.80
C ASN A 108 -12.46 -5.51 2.69
N ALA A 109 -12.21 -5.70 3.99
CA ALA A 109 -13.25 -6.11 4.93
C ALA A 109 -14.35 -5.06 5.06
N SER A 110 -13.97 -3.78 5.15
CA SER A 110 -14.91 -2.66 5.24
C SER A 110 -15.76 -2.55 3.99
N ARG A 111 -15.15 -2.66 2.80
CA ARG A 111 -15.86 -2.65 1.51
C ARG A 111 -16.83 -3.83 1.41
N ALA A 112 -16.38 -5.04 1.74
CA ALA A 112 -17.24 -6.22 1.70
C ALA A 112 -18.43 -6.14 2.66
N PHE A 113 -18.21 -5.57 3.85
CA PHE A 113 -19.29 -5.32 4.82
C PHE A 113 -20.32 -4.33 4.25
N ILE A 114 -19.86 -3.19 3.71
CA ILE A 114 -20.76 -2.19 3.10
C ILE A 114 -21.57 -2.80 1.96
N ASP A 115 -20.94 -3.59 1.09
CA ASP A 115 -21.61 -4.25 -0.03
C ASP A 115 -22.66 -5.25 0.44
N ALA A 116 -22.38 -6.01 1.49
CA ALA A 116 -23.33 -6.95 2.08
C ALA A 116 -24.55 -6.22 2.67
N VAL A 117 -24.30 -5.17 3.47
CA VAL A 117 -25.37 -4.33 4.05
C VAL A 117 -26.23 -3.73 2.94
N ARG A 118 -25.61 -3.14 1.90
CA ARG A 118 -26.32 -2.58 0.73
C ARG A 118 -27.26 -3.57 0.08
N LYS A 119 -26.82 -4.80 -0.15
CA LYS A 119 -27.65 -5.87 -0.75
C LYS A 119 -28.82 -6.26 0.15
N SER A 120 -28.65 -6.22 1.46
CA SER A 120 -29.69 -6.55 2.44
C SER A 120 -30.65 -5.39 2.74
N MET A 121 -30.33 -4.14 2.37
CA MET A 121 -31.16 -2.97 2.73
C MET A 121 -32.61 -3.08 2.28
N ARG A 122 -32.90 -3.68 1.12
CA ARG A 122 -34.30 -3.89 0.67
C ARG A 122 -35.08 -4.75 1.67
N GLN A 123 -34.50 -5.87 2.10
CA GLN A 123 -35.13 -6.80 3.04
C GLN A 123 -35.28 -6.17 4.43
N ILE A 124 -34.24 -5.47 4.88
CA ILE A 124 -34.24 -4.71 6.15
C ILE A 124 -35.39 -3.69 6.15
N ARG A 125 -35.58 -2.95 5.05
CA ARG A 125 -36.68 -1.97 4.90
C ARG A 125 -38.05 -2.61 4.95
N THR A 126 -38.24 -3.74 4.26
CA THR A 126 -39.49 -4.50 4.32
C THR A 126 -39.82 -4.96 5.75
N ALA A 127 -38.82 -5.47 6.48
CA ALA A 127 -39.02 -5.93 7.86
C ALA A 127 -39.34 -4.80 8.85
N ILE A 128 -38.76 -3.61 8.66
CA ILE A 128 -38.97 -2.45 9.54
C ILE A 128 -40.29 -1.71 9.22
N GLY A 129 -40.93 -1.99 8.08
CA GLY A 129 -42.18 -1.32 7.66
C GLY A 129 -42.00 0.15 7.27
N SER A 130 -40.76 0.61 7.08
CA SER A 130 -40.47 2.00 6.71
C SER A 130 -40.55 2.20 5.20
N ALA A 131 -41.69 2.67 4.70
CA ALA A 131 -41.87 3.05 3.30
C ALA A 131 -41.11 4.34 2.92
N THR A 132 -40.80 5.18 3.90
CA THR A 132 -40.17 6.49 3.70
C THR A 132 -38.70 6.44 4.11
N ILE A 133 -37.81 6.89 3.23
CA ILE A 133 -36.38 7.02 3.51
C ILE A 133 -36.14 8.40 4.11
N ASN A 134 -35.67 8.49 5.35
CA ASN A 134 -35.12 9.75 5.86
C ASN A 134 -33.66 9.86 5.38
N PRO A 135 -33.31 10.80 4.49
CA PRO A 135 -31.94 10.97 4.02
C PRO A 135 -30.94 11.28 5.14
N ASP A 136 -31.38 11.87 6.25
CA ASP A 136 -30.53 12.19 7.40
C ASP A 136 -30.15 10.95 8.22
N LEU A 137 -30.95 9.89 8.13
CA LEU A 137 -30.72 8.59 8.79
C LEU A 137 -30.01 7.57 7.89
N LEU A 138 -29.62 7.95 6.67
CA LEU A 138 -28.87 7.06 5.78
C LEU A 138 -27.56 6.69 6.45
N THR A 139 -27.36 5.38 6.61
CA THR A 139 -26.07 4.85 7.07
C THR A 139 -24.98 5.13 6.04
N ALA A 140 -23.70 5.01 6.42
CA ALA A 140 -22.59 5.10 5.46
C ALA A 140 -22.72 4.11 4.29
N ALA A 141 -23.47 3.01 4.49
CA ALA A 141 -23.80 2.07 3.43
C ALA A 141 -24.85 2.59 2.43
N GLU A 142 -25.61 3.63 2.76
CA GLU A 142 -26.72 4.11 1.93
C GLU A 142 -26.53 5.53 1.39
N ARG A 143 -25.52 6.26 1.89
CA ARG A 143 -25.09 7.52 1.29
C ARG A 143 -24.30 7.24 0.01
N ILE A 144 -24.76 7.79 -1.11
CA ILE A 144 -23.99 8.04 -2.34
C ILE A 144 -23.79 9.56 -2.40
#